data_AF-A0A1I1USG4-F1
#
_entry.id   AF-A0A1I1USG4-F1
#
_cell.length_a   1.000
_cell.length_b   1.000
_cell.length_c   1.000
_cell.angle_alpha   90.00
_cell.angle_beta   90.00
_cell.angle_gamma   90.00
#
_symmetry.space_group_name_H-M   'P 1'
#
loop_
_entity.id
_entity.type
_entity.pdbx_description
1 polymer ?
#
loop_
_entity_poly.entity_id
_entity_poly.type
_entity_poly.pdbx_seq_one_letter_code
_entity_poly.pdbx_strand_id
1 'polypeptide(L)' 'MIRSGAKLAFLTMVPLGGWFAGVTLQYVKQWEVYAFFLLAGVALSLVGCFAFADLERDEAERHGRNLGRAPSLPGREG' A
#
# COMPACT_ATOMS: atom_id res chain seq x y z
N MET A 1 16.28 -2.06 4.30
CA MET A 1 15.66 -3.39 4.03
C MET A 1 14.27 -3.53 4.64
N ILE A 2 14.06 -3.22 5.93
CA ILE A 2 12.76 -3.35 6.62
C ILE A 2 11.61 -2.58 5.93
N ARG A 3 11.88 -1.37 5.39
CA ARG A 3 10.88 -0.54 4.68
C ARG A 3 10.35 -1.14 3.37
N SER A 4 11.23 -1.81 2.62
CA SER A 4 10.86 -2.49 1.37
C SER A 4 9.99 -3.72 1.65
N GLY A 5 10.26 -4.44 2.73
CA GLY A 5 9.39 -5.52 3.22
C GLY A 5 8.00 -5.06 3.67
N ALA A 6 7.92 -3.93 4.38
CA ALA A 6 6.64 -3.34 4.77
C ALA A 6 5.80 -2.92 3.56
N LYS A 7 6.42 -2.29 2.53
CA LYS A 7 5.74 -1.95 1.27
C LYS A 7 5.17 -3.18 0.57
N LEU A 8 5.96 -4.25 0.46
CA LEU A 8 5.51 -5.51 -0.13
C LEU A 8 4.35 -6.12 0.67
N ALA A 9 4.41 -6.08 2.01
CA ALA A 9 3.33 -6.58 2.87
C ALA A 9 2.02 -5.78 2.70
N PHE A 10 2.09 -4.45 2.60
CA PHE A 10 0.89 -3.63 2.38
C PHE A 10 0.35 -3.78 0.96
N LEU A 11 1.23 -3.91 -0.04
CA LEU A 11 0.83 -4.17 -1.42
C LEU A 11 0.11 -5.52 -1.56
N THR A 12 0.56 -6.56 -0.85
CA THR A 12 -0.10 -7.88 -0.88
C THR A 12 -1.40 -7.92 -0.10
N MET A 13 -1.60 -7.06 0.90
CA MET A 13 -2.89 -6.93 1.62
C MET A 13 -4.02 -6.43 0.71
N VAL A 14 -3.72 -5.64 -0.31
CA VAL A 14 -4.74 -5.07 -1.22
C VAL A 14 -5.54 -6.16 -1.96
N PRO A 15 -4.93 -7.11 -2.70
CA PRO A 15 -5.66 -8.19 -3.34
C PRO A 15 -6.22 -9.22 -2.35
N LEU A 16 -5.62 -9.36 -1.15
CA LEU A 16 -6.07 -10.32 -0.14
C LEU A 16 -7.47 -10.02 0.40
N GLY A 17 -7.82 -8.73 0.58
CA GLY A 17 -9.17 -8.35 1.03
C GLY A 17 -10.25 -8.74 0.02
N GLY A 18 -10.00 -8.51 -1.27
CA GLY A 18 -10.90 -8.93 -2.35
C GLY A 18 -10.98 -10.44 -2.53
N TRP A 19 -9.84 -11.13 -2.45
CA TRP A 19 -9.78 -12.60 -2.48
C TRP A 19 -10.59 -13.21 -1.34
N PHE A 20 -10.40 -12.71 -0.11
CA PHE A 20 -11.11 -13.20 1.07
C PHE A 20 -12.63 -13.03 0.94
N ALA A 21 -13.09 -11.87 0.48
CA ALA A 21 -14.51 -11.65 0.19
C ALA A 21 -15.03 -12.63 -0.89
N GLY A 22 -14.27 -12.85 -1.96
CA GLY A 22 -14.61 -13.81 -3.01
C GLY A 22 -14.74 -15.26 -2.52
N VAL A 23 -13.80 -15.71 -1.67
CA VAL A 23 -13.84 -17.05 -1.05
C VAL A 23 -15.05 -17.18 -0.13
N THR A 24 -15.35 -16.17 0.71
CA THR A 24 -16.49 -16.24 1.63
C THR A 24 -17.84 -16.34 0.91
N LEU A 25 -17.96 -15.87 -0.33
CA LEU A 25 -19.18 -16.03 -1.15
C LEU A 25 -19.52 -17.51 -1.41
N GLN A 26 -18.53 -18.40 -1.43
CA GLN A 26 -18.74 -19.84 -1.67
C GLN A 26 -19.27 -20.58 -0.43
N TYR A 27 -19.00 -20.06 0.76
CA TYR A 27 -19.30 -20.74 2.03
C TYR A 27 -20.44 -20.09 2.82
N VAL A 28 -20.62 -18.78 2.68
CA VAL A 28 -21.59 -18.01 3.46
C VAL A 28 -22.87 -17.83 2.65
N LYS A 29 -23.93 -18.54 3.06
CA LYS A 29 -25.26 -18.46 2.42
C LYS A 29 -26.14 -17.32 2.96
N GLN A 30 -25.82 -16.77 4.12
CA GLN A 30 -26.53 -15.64 4.72
C GLN A 30 -25.94 -14.32 4.20
N TRP A 31 -26.78 -13.50 3.59
CA TRP A 31 -26.34 -12.27 2.93
C TRP A 31 -25.76 -11.23 3.92
N GLU A 32 -26.29 -11.14 5.14
CA GLU A 32 -25.79 -10.22 6.17
C GLU A 32 -24.35 -10.55 6.57
N VAL A 33 -24.08 -11.84 6.78
CA VAL A 33 -22.76 -12.34 7.17
C VAL A 33 -21.76 -12.13 6.03
N TYR A 34 -22.20 -12.35 4.79
CA TYR A 34 -21.37 -12.04 3.62
C TYR A 34 -21.06 -10.55 3.50
N ALA A 35 -22.05 -9.68 3.71
CA ALA A 35 -21.86 -8.23 3.66
C ALA A 35 -20.84 -7.75 4.72
N PHE A 36 -20.85 -8.35 5.92
CA PHE A 36 -19.84 -8.08 6.93
C PHE A 36 -18.43 -8.46 6.47
N PHE A 37 -18.26 -9.66 5.91
CA PHE A 37 -16.95 -10.10 5.39
C PHE A 37 -16.48 -9.27 4.18
N LEU A 38 -17.39 -8.86 3.31
CA LEU A 38 -17.10 -7.97 2.20
C LEU A 38 -16.62 -6.60 2.71
N LEU A 39 -17.32 -6.00 3.67
CA LEU A 39 -16.93 -4.73 4.29
C LEU A 39 -15.57 -4.84 4.98
N ALA A 40 -15.34 -5.91 5.74
CA ALA A 40 -14.05 -6.15 6.39
C ALA A 40 -12.91 -6.32 5.38
N GLY A 41 -13.15 -7.05 4.28
CA GLY A 41 -12.19 -7.23 3.19
C GLY A 41 -11.86 -5.91 2.49
N VAL A 42 -12.87 -5.11 2.15
CA VAL A 42 -12.68 -3.78 1.54
C VAL A 42 -11.92 -2.84 2.49
N ALA A 43 -12.28 -2.81 3.77
CA ALA A 43 -11.57 -2.01 4.77
C ALA A 43 -10.09 -2.41 4.87
N LEU A 44 -9.80 -3.73 4.86
CA LEU A 44 -8.43 -4.24 4.89
C LEU A 44 -7.64 -3.82 3.65
N SER A 45 -8.24 -3.93 2.46
CA SER A 45 -7.62 -3.48 1.21
C SER A 45 -7.33 -1.97 1.22
N LEU A 46 -8.26 -1.16 1.75
CA LEU A 46 -8.08 0.28 1.87
C LEU A 46 -6.93 0.63 2.83
N VAL A 47 -6.84 -0.05 3.98
CA VAL A 47 -5.72 0.13 4.91
C VAL A 47 -4.38 -0.18 4.24
N GLY A 48 -4.31 -1.28 3.47
CA GLY A 48 -3.13 -1.61 2.67
C GLY A 48 -2.77 -0.50 1.66
N CYS A 49 -3.75 0.01 0.92
CA CYS A 49 -3.55 1.11 -0.03
C CYS A 49 -3.05 2.39 0.65
N PHE A 50 -3.67 2.82 1.75
CA PHE A 50 -3.28 4.05 2.45
C PHE A 50 -1.90 3.92 3.09
N ALA A 51 -1.60 2.79 3.73
CA ALA A 51 -0.28 2.55 4.33
C ALA A 51 0.82 2.51 3.26
N PHE A 52 0.55 1.91 2.09
CA PHE A 52 1.47 1.93 0.97
C PHE A 52 1.68 3.33 0.40
N ALA A 53 0.60 4.09 0.18
CA ALA A 53 0.65 5.46 -0.33
C ALA A 53 1.41 6.41 0.62
N ASP A 54 1.20 6.26 1.93
CA ASP A 54 1.93 7.03 2.95
C ASP A 54 3.43 6.71 2.90
N LEU A 55 3.79 5.43 2.83
CA LEU A 55 5.18 4.99 2.67
C LEU A 55 5.85 5.49 1.38
N GLU A 56 5.12 5.55 0.27
CA GLU A 56 5.59 6.13 -1.00
C GLU A 56 5.81 7.64 -0.89
N ARG A 57 4.84 8.37 -0.34
CA ARG A 57 4.93 9.82 -0.15
C ARG A 57 6.11 10.21 0.74
N ASP A 58 6.29 9.47 1.83
CA ASP A 58 7.36 9.68 2.79
C ASP A 58 8.75 9.34 2.21
N GLU A 59 8.82 8.44 1.22
CA GLU A 59 10.04 8.14 0.47
C GLU A 59 10.32 9.19 -0.62
N ALA A 60 9.28 9.67 -1.31
CA ALA A 60 9.39 10.75 -2.29
C ALA A 60 9.87 12.07 -1.66
N GLU A 61 9.36 12.44 -0.48
CA GLU A 61 9.80 13.63 0.26
C GLU A 61 11.25 13.54 0.74
N ARG A 62 11.70 12.34 1.13
CA ARG A 62 13.11 12.11 1.49
C ARG A 62 14.01 12.16 0.27
N HIS A 63 13.57 11.58 -0.85
CA HIS A 63 14.29 11.63 -2.10
C HIS A 63 14.41 13.08 -2.63
N GLY A 64 13.33 13.86 -2.58
CA GLY A 64 13.34 15.29 -2.93
C GLY A 64 14.27 16.12 -2.02
N ARG A 65 14.28 15.86 -0.71
CA ARG A 65 15.24 16.49 0.22
C ARG A 65 16.68 16.10 -0.06
N ASN A 66 16.94 14.86 -0.45
CA ASN A 66 18.28 14.40 -0.81
C ASN A 66 18.76 14.99 -2.14
N LEU A 67 17.87 15.17 -3.11
CA LEU A 67 18.16 15.86 -4.36
C LEU A 67 18.36 17.38 -4.15
N GLY A 68 17.59 18.01 -3.27
CA GLY A 68 17.77 19.43 -2.89
C GLY A 68 19.01 19.69 -2.03
N ARG A 69 19.58 18.65 -1.40
CA ARG A 69 20.87 18.68 -0.67
C ARG A 69 22.04 18.18 -1.50
N ALA A 70 21.81 17.67 -2.71
CA ALA A 70 22.91 17.30 -3.59
C ALA A 70 23.71 18.57 -3.88
N PRO A 71 25.04 18.58 -3.64
CA PRO A 71 25.85 19.73 -4.00
C PRO A 71 25.68 19.96 -5.50
N SER A 72 25.43 21.22 -5.89
CA SER A 72 25.50 21.65 -7.28
C SER A 72 26.73 21.02 -7.92
N LEU A 73 26.51 20.18 -8.94
CA LEU A 73 27.57 19.59 -9.75
C LEU A 73 28.57 20.70 -10.11
N PRO A 74 29.89 20.51 -9.94
CA PRO A 74 30.87 21.51 -10.33
C PRO A 74 30.74 21.76 -11.83
N GLY A 75 30.90 23.04 -12.20
CA GLY A 75 30.51 23.59 -13.49
C GLY A 75 30.95 22.78 -14.71
N ARG A 76 30.03 22.70 -15.66
CA ARG A 76 30.37 22.46 -17.05
C ARG A 76 30.71 23.81 -17.69
N GLU A 77 31.92 24.30 -17.41
CA GLU A 77 32.64 25.16 -18.35
C GLU A 77 33.49 24.23 -19.21
N GLY A 78 33.21 24.19 -20.51
CA GLY A 78 33.84 23.32 -21.50
C GLY A 78 32.98 23.19 -22.75
#